data_AF-A0A6C0Y3K5-F1
#
_entry.id   AF-A0A6C0Y3K5-F1
#
_cell.length_a   1.000
_cell.length_b   1.000
_cell.length_c   1.000
_cell.angle_alpha   90.00
_cell.angle_beta   90.00
_cell.angle_gamma   90.00
#
_symmetry.space_group_name_H-M   'P 1'
#
loop_
_entity.id
_entity.type
_entity.pdbx_description
1 polymer ?
#
loop_
_entity_poly.entity_id
_entity_poly.type
_entity_poly.pdbx_seq_one_letter_code
_entity_poly.pdbx_strand_id
1 'polypeptide(L)' 'MNLTIEQMRKIVDGAPEWAKYWITRDQYHGHILSFPNMTGHSSYLLSDLRAALADHDRTDHCSDIKNHISPTTVVIER' A
#
# COMPACT_ATOMS: atom_id res chain seq x y z
N MET A 1 -7.10 3.94 -11.93
CA MET A 1 -6.26 4.93 -11.23
C MET A 1 -5.44 4.13 -10.22
N ASN A 2 -4.11 4.18 -10.29
CA ASN A 2 -3.25 3.41 -9.38
C ASN A 2 -2.91 4.31 -8.19
N LEU A 3 -3.19 3.85 -6.97
CA LEU A 3 -2.86 4.56 -5.73
C LEU A 3 -1.38 4.35 -5.40
N THR A 4 -0.67 5.40 -4.98
CA THR A 4 0.68 5.25 -4.42
C THR A 4 0.62 4.85 -2.93
N ILE A 5 1.69 4.26 -2.41
CA ILE A 5 1.82 3.85 -0.99
C ILE A 5 1.55 5.03 -0.03
N GLU A 6 2.03 6.23 -0.36
CA GLU A 6 1.78 7.44 0.42
C GLU A 6 0.30 7.84 0.42
N GLN A 7 -0.39 7.71 -0.72
CA GLN A 7 -1.83 7.96 -0.80
C GLN A 7 -2.61 6.93 0.02
N MET A 8 -2.22 5.65 -0.04
CA MET A 8 -2.84 4.60 0.79
C MET A 8 -2.68 4.93 2.27
N ARG A 9 -1.49 5.36 2.72
CA ARG A 9 -1.28 5.79 4.12
C ARG A 9 -2.20 6.94 4.51
N LYS A 10 -2.31 7.99 3.69
CA LYS A 10 -3.21 9.13 3.97
C LYS A 10 -4.67 8.70 4.07
N ILE A 11 -5.12 7.81 3.18
CA ILE A 11 -6.50 7.28 3.18
C ILE A 11 -6.77 6.48 4.45
N VAL A 12 -5.82 5.64 4.87
CA VAL A 12 -5.93 4.78 6.06
C VAL A 12 -5.86 5.59 7.36
N ASP A 13 -5.00 6.61 7.40
CA ASP A 13 -4.83 7.51 8.55
C ASP A 13 -6.05 8.42 8.76
N GLY A 14 -6.60 8.96 7.67
CA GLY A 14 -7.84 9.76 7.71
C GLY A 14 -9.13 8.93 7.81
N ALA A 15 -9.04 7.60 7.91
CA ALA A 15 -10.21 6.74 7.93
C ALA A 15 -10.86 6.68 9.32
N PRO A 16 -12.15 7.03 9.45
CA PRO A 16 -12.88 6.82 10.70
C PRO A 16 -13.11 5.34 10.97
N GLU A 17 -13.23 4.95 12.24
CA GLU A 17 -13.33 3.54 12.68
C GLU A 17 -14.52 2.78 12.08
N TRP A 18 -15.60 3.50 11.76
CA TRP A 18 -16.81 2.92 11.16
C TRP A 18 -16.68 2.68 9.64
N ALA A 19 -15.66 3.25 8.99
CA ALA A 19 -15.48 3.10 7.56
C ALA A 19 -14.83 1.76 7.21
N LYS A 20 -15.36 1.10 6.17
CA LYS A 20 -14.82 -0.15 5.63
C LYS A 20 -14.24 0.01 4.24
N TYR A 21 -14.73 0.99 3.49
CA TYR A 21 -14.39 1.20 2.09
C TYR A 21 -13.98 2.64 1.84
N TRP A 22 -13.04 2.81 0.91
CA TRP A 22 -12.68 4.08 0.30
C TRP A 22 -13.15 4.09 -1.15
N ILE A 23 -13.94 5.10 -1.53
CA ILE A 23 -14.48 5.23 -2.89
C ILE A 23 -13.61 6.22 -3.68
N THR A 24 -13.06 5.79 -4.82
CA THR A 24 -12.11 6.62 -5.58
C THR A 24 -12.75 7.82 -6.27
N ARG A 25 -14.02 7.71 -6.66
CA ARG A 25 -14.68 8.72 -7.52
C ARG A 25 -14.91 10.05 -6.79
N ASP A 26 -15.42 9.98 -5.58
CA ASP A 26 -15.73 11.15 -4.74
C ASP A 26 -14.77 11.27 -3.55
N GLN A 27 -13.77 10.38 -3.44
CA GLN A 27 -12.74 10.41 -2.40
C GLN A 27 -13.35 10.52 -1.00
N TYR A 28 -14.20 9.55 -0.64
CA TYR A 28 -14.83 9.49 0.68
C TYR A 28 -14.82 8.08 1.28
N HIS A 29 -14.90 8.05 2.62
CA HIS A 29 -14.98 6.83 3.42
C HIS A 29 -16.44 6.41 3.61
N GLY A 30 -16.73 5.13 3.36
CA GLY A 30 -18.06 4.54 3.48
C GLY A 30 -18.06 3.22 4.24
N HIS A 31 -19.18 2.88 4.88
CA HIS A 31 -19.37 1.59 5.56
C HIS A 31 -20.06 0.55 4.67
N ILE A 32 -20.84 0.97 3.66
CA ILE A 32 -21.69 0.10 2.85
C ILE A 32 -21.34 0.25 1.37
N LEU A 33 -21.11 -0.89 0.71
CA LEU A 33 -20.92 -1.01 -0.73
C LEU A 33 -22.31 -1.10 -1.42
N SER A 34 -23.21 -0.16 -1.14
CA SER A 34 -24.56 -0.16 -1.72
C SER A 34 -24.73 1.04 -2.64
N PHE A 35 -24.31 0.85 -3.88
CA PHE A 35 -24.78 1.69 -4.98
C PHE A 35 -25.41 0.81 -6.04
N PRO A 36 -26.74 0.72 -6.11
CA PRO A 36 -27.45 -0.21 -6.99
C PRO A 36 -27.25 0.07 -8.50
N ASN A 37 -26.42 1.03 -8.91
CA ASN A 37 -26.27 1.40 -10.31
C ASN A 37 -24.94 2.13 -10.66
N MET A 38 -23.80 1.63 -10.17
CA MET A 38 -22.50 2.29 -10.33
C MET A 38 -21.57 1.54 -11.32
N THR A 39 -21.83 1.68 -12.62
CA THR A 39 -20.88 1.29 -13.67
C THR A 39 -19.65 2.20 -13.60
N GLY A 40 -18.46 1.63 -13.39
CA GLY A 40 -17.18 2.36 -13.43
C GLY A 40 -16.70 2.96 -12.11
N HIS A 41 -17.18 2.46 -10.96
CA HIS A 41 -16.71 2.93 -9.64
C HIS A 41 -15.76 1.91 -9.05
N SER A 42 -14.59 2.38 -8.61
CA SER A 42 -13.60 1.57 -7.90
C SER A 42 -13.70 1.87 -6.41
N SER A 43 -13.82 0.81 -5.62
CA SER A 43 -13.78 0.90 -4.17
C SER A 43 -12.63 0.04 -3.66
N TYR A 44 -11.93 0.54 -2.65
CA TYR A 44 -10.86 -0.17 -1.99
C TYR A 44 -11.27 -0.50 -0.57
N LEU A 45 -11.00 -1.73 -0.13
CA LEU A 45 -11.17 -2.10 1.27
C LEU A 45 -10.07 -1.45 2.08
N LEU A 46 -10.42 -0.75 3.16
CA LEU A 46 -9.45 -0.15 4.06
C LEU A 46 -8.57 -1.21 4.73
N SER A 47 -9.13 -2.39 5.01
CA SER A 47 -8.37 -3.53 5.54
C SER A 47 -7.33 -4.04 4.55
N ASP A 48 -7.64 -4.05 3.26
CA ASP A 48 -6.73 -4.47 2.19
C ASP A 48 -5.59 -3.46 2.02
N LEU A 49 -5.91 -2.17 2.03
CA LEU A 49 -4.91 -1.10 2.04
C LEU A 49 -3.99 -1.20 3.27
N ARG A 50 -4.54 -1.46 4.47
CA ARG A 50 -3.74 -1.67 5.69
C ARG A 50 -2.82 -2.88 5.57
N ALA A 51 -3.31 -4.00 5.03
CA ALA A 51 -2.52 -5.20 4.82
C ALA A 51 -1.41 -4.97 3.79
N ALA A 52 -1.71 -4.33 2.66
CA ALA A 52 -0.73 -3.98 1.64
C ALA A 52 0.35 -3.03 2.17
N LEU A 53 -0.02 -2.05 3.01
CA LEU A 53 0.93 -1.16 3.67
C LEU A 53 1.83 -1.92 4.67
N ALA A 54 1.26 -2.82 5.47
CA ALA A 54 2.02 -3.64 6.41
C ALA A 54 2.97 -4.61 5.70
N ASP A 55 2.55 -5.19 4.58
CA ASP A 55 3.37 -6.07 3.75
C ASP A 55 4.50 -5.28 3.05
N HIS A 56 4.21 -4.07 2.55
CA HIS A 56 5.22 -3.17 1.97
C HIS A 56 6.27 -2.74 3.01
N ASP A 57 5.84 -2.40 4.23
CA ASP A 57 6.74 -2.06 5.34
C ASP A 57 7.63 -3.26 5.74
N ARG A 58 7.08 -4.47 5.67
CA ARG A 58 7.81 -5.72 5.91
C ARG A 58 8.79 -6.06 4.79
N THR A 59 8.48 -5.72 3.55
CA THR A 59 9.28 -6.06 2.37
C THR A 59 10.34 -5.00 2.02
N ASP A 60 10.32 -3.81 2.65
CA ASP A 60 11.41 -2.82 2.62
C ASP A 60 12.61 -3.22 3.50
N HIS A 61 12.93 -4.51 3.52
CA HIS A 61 14.17 -5.03 4.07
C HIS A 61 14.92 -5.80 2.99
N CYS A 62 15.22 -5.11 1.89
CA CYS A 62 16.30 -5.52 0.98
C CYS A 62 17.66 -5.24 1.64
N SER A 63 17.95 -5.96 2.73
CA SER A 63 19.31 -6.06 3.30
C SER A 63 20.22 -6.96 2.44
N ASP A 64 19.68 -7.63 1.41
CA ASP A 64 20.38 -8.63 0.59
C ASP A 64 21.48 -8.04 -0.31
N ILE A 65 21.39 -6.75 -0.67
CA ILE A 65 22.46 -6.07 -1.43
C ILE A 65 23.75 -5.86 -0.60
N LYS A 66 23.69 -5.98 0.73
CA LYS A 66 24.87 -5.78 1.58
C LYS A 66 25.86 -6.96 1.54
N ASN A 67 25.48 -8.11 0.98
CA ASN A 67 26.34 -9.30 0.94
C ASN A 67 26.65 -9.84 -0.46
N HIS A 68 26.29 -9.11 -1.53
CA HIS A 68 26.69 -9.47 -2.90
C HIS A 68 28.11 -8.97 -3.24
N ILE A 69 29.07 -9.29 -2.39
CA ILE A 69 30.46 -9.39 -2.84
C ILE A 69 30.58 -10.77 -3.48
N SER A 70 30.60 -10.79 -4.81
CA SER A 70 30.92 -12.02 -5.54
C SER A 70 32.21 -12.61 -4.98
N PRO A 71 32.35 -13.95 -4.85
CA PRO A 71 33.55 -14.59 -4.31
C PRO A 71 34.83 -14.31 -5.14
N THR A 72 34.71 -13.59 -6.25
CA THR A 72 35.80 -13.12 -7.13
C THR A 72 36.24 -11.68 -6.83
N THR A 73 35.61 -10.98 -5.90
CA THR A 73 36.00 -9.62 -5.51
C THR A 73 37.25 -9.68 -4.63
N VAL A 74 38.42 -9.43 -5.22
CA VAL A 74 39.68 -9.24 -4.50
C VAL A 74 39.73 -7.82 -3.93
N VAL A 75 39.76 -7.70 -2.60
CA VAL A 75 40.06 -6.44 -1.91
C VAL A 75 41.59 -6.25 -1.98
N ILE A 76 42.04 -5.27 -2.74
CA ILE A 76 43.43 -4.80 -2.72
C ILE A 76 43.56 -3.75 -1.61
N GLU A 77 43.96 -4.22 -0.42
CA GLU A 77 44.44 -3.37 0.65
C GLU A 77 45.80 -2.77 0.27
N ARG A 78 45.96 -1.47 0.53
CA ARG A 78 47.09 -0.67 0.10
C ARG A 78 47.87 -0.15 1.30
#